data_AF-A0A2G9XJP9-F1
#
_entry.id   AF-A0A2G9XJP9-F1
#
_cell.length_a   1.000
_cell.length_b   1.000
_cell.length_c   1.000
_cell.angle_alpha   90.00
_cell.angle_beta   90.00
_cell.angle_gamma   90.00
#
_symmetry.space_group_name_H-M   'P 1'
#
loop_
_entity.id
_entity.type
_entity.pdbx_description
1 polymer ?
#
loop_
_entity_poly.entity_id
_entity_poly.type
_entity_poly.pdbx_seq_one_letter_code
_entity_poly.pdbx_strand_id
1 'polypeptide(L)'
;MYASYFGMKENPFNLTPDPRYFYLSPQHQEALNCLVYGINEKKGFMVITGGIGNGKTTLCRSLLARLDGSMESALIFNSALSDLELLQTINQEFGVPMKRGRQTKKRCLDALNEFLLKNFALGKQALLLIDEAQNLSRNVLEQIRMLSNLETDREKLLQIILVGQPELQYLLSLPSLRQLNERITVRYDLKPLDLINVQKYIEYRLDMAGF
;
A
#
# COMPACT_ATOMS: atom_id res chain seq x y z
N MET A 1 -7.79 -34.89 -1.09
CA MET A 1 -6.99 -36.13 -0.94
C MET A 1 -6.00 -36.03 0.21
N TYR A 2 -5.09 -35.04 0.26
CA TYR A 2 -4.14 -34.87 1.38
C TYR A 2 -4.79 -34.38 2.69
N ALA A 3 -5.63 -33.34 2.65
CA ALA A 3 -6.24 -32.77 3.86
C ALA A 3 -7.04 -33.82 4.65
N SER A 4 -7.90 -34.58 3.97
CA SER A 4 -8.71 -35.65 4.57
C SER A 4 -7.89 -36.79 5.19
N TYR A 5 -6.70 -37.08 4.66
CA TYR A 5 -5.80 -38.09 5.22
C TYR A 5 -5.21 -37.66 6.58
N PHE A 6 -4.92 -36.36 6.74
CA PHE A 6 -4.37 -35.78 7.97
C PHE A 6 -5.44 -35.18 8.90
N GLY A 7 -6.73 -35.40 8.64
CA GLY A 7 -7.81 -34.84 9.46
C GLY A 7 -8.05 -33.32 9.28
N MET A 8 -7.34 -32.68 8.36
CA MET A 8 -7.50 -31.25 8.05
C MET A 8 -8.76 -30.99 7.23
N LYS A 9 -9.40 -29.85 7.47
CA LYS A 9 -10.64 -29.42 6.77
C LYS A 9 -10.36 -28.92 5.36
N GLU A 10 -9.19 -28.32 5.14
CA GLU A 10 -8.78 -27.73 3.86
C GLU A 10 -7.26 -27.75 3.70
N ASN A 11 -6.75 -27.30 2.55
CA ASN A 11 -5.31 -27.25 2.29
C ASN A 11 -4.66 -26.04 3.00
N PRO A 12 -3.79 -26.23 4.00
CA PRO A 12 -3.17 -25.14 4.76
C PRO A 12 -2.29 -24.22 3.90
N PHE A 13 -1.73 -24.71 2.80
CA PHE A 13 -0.77 -23.98 1.96
C PHE A 13 -1.33 -23.56 0.60
N ASN A 14 -2.64 -23.30 0.54
CA ASN A 14 -3.25 -22.76 -0.66
C ASN A 14 -2.58 -21.42 -1.05
N LEU A 15 -2.37 -21.22 -2.36
CA LEU A 15 -1.76 -20.02 -2.93
C LEU A 15 -2.74 -18.84 -2.96
N THR A 16 -4.03 -19.12 -2.88
CA THR A 16 -5.05 -18.08 -2.78
C THR A 16 -4.93 -17.37 -1.44
N PRO A 17 -4.91 -16.02 -1.43
CA PRO A 17 -4.68 -15.27 -0.21
C PRO A 17 -5.96 -15.24 0.64
N ASP A 18 -6.01 -16.08 1.68
CA ASP A 18 -7.03 -16.08 2.73
C ASP A 18 -6.49 -15.38 3.98
N PRO A 19 -7.11 -14.28 4.46
CA PRO A 19 -6.68 -13.57 5.66
C PRO A 19 -6.58 -14.45 6.92
N ARG A 20 -7.38 -15.52 7.03
CA ARG A 20 -7.34 -16.44 8.19
C ARG A 20 -5.98 -17.12 8.33
N TYR A 21 -5.34 -17.41 7.19
CA TYR A 21 -4.05 -18.10 7.12
C TYR A 21 -2.86 -17.15 7.20
N PHE A 22 -3.07 -15.86 7.47
CA PHE A 22 -1.99 -14.92 7.64
C PHE A 22 -1.39 -14.97 9.04
N TYR A 23 -0.25 -15.64 9.16
CA TYR A 23 0.60 -15.53 10.33
C TYR A 23 1.30 -14.16 10.34
N LEU A 24 0.82 -13.27 11.22
CA LEU A 24 1.42 -11.97 11.44
C LEU A 24 2.71 -12.13 12.26
N SER A 25 3.84 -12.35 11.59
CA SER A 25 5.14 -12.47 12.27
C SER A 25 5.56 -11.16 12.95
N PRO A 26 6.52 -11.19 13.89
CA PRO A 26 7.02 -9.99 14.55
C PRO A 26 7.48 -8.90 13.57
N GLN A 27 8.14 -9.27 12.47
CA GLN A 27 8.59 -8.33 11.44
C GLN A 27 7.41 -7.69 10.70
N HIS A 28 6.35 -8.44 10.39
CA HIS A 28 5.14 -7.87 9.82
C HIS A 28 4.44 -6.93 10.80
N GLN A 29 4.42 -7.28 12.09
CA GLN A 29 3.82 -6.45 13.12
C GLN A 29 4.57 -5.13 13.31
N GLU A 30 5.91 -5.17 13.30
CA GLU A 30 6.75 -3.98 13.32
C GLU A 30 6.55 -3.10 12.08
N ALA A 31 6.49 -3.70 10.89
CA ALA A 31 6.18 -2.99 9.66
C ALA A 31 4.82 -2.28 9.74
N LEU A 32 3.78 -2.98 10.20
CA LEU A 32 2.44 -2.43 10.43
C LEU A 32 2.47 -1.25 11.41
N ASN A 33 3.17 -1.40 12.53
CA ASN A 33 3.27 -0.33 13.53
C ASN A 33 3.96 0.91 12.95
N CYS A 34 5.01 0.74 12.15
CA CYS A 34 5.68 1.84 11.44
C CYS A 34 4.72 2.58 10.50
N LEU A 35 3.89 1.86 9.75
CA LEU A 35 2.92 2.46 8.83
C LEU A 35 1.80 3.18 9.56
N VAL A 36 1.22 2.55 10.59
CA VAL A 36 0.17 3.16 11.41
C VAL A 36 0.68 4.43 12.06
N TYR A 37 1.90 4.41 12.60
CA TYR A 37 2.55 5.62 13.11
C TYR A 37 2.72 6.68 12.02
N GLY A 38 3.24 6.32 10.85
CA GLY A 38 3.43 7.26 9.73
C GLY A 38 2.13 7.90 9.24
N ILE A 39 1.05 7.13 9.22
CA ILE A 39 -0.32 7.60 8.91
C ILE A 39 -0.81 8.57 9.97
N ASN A 40 -0.78 8.17 11.25
CA ASN A 40 -1.32 8.96 12.36
C ASN A 40 -0.59 10.30 12.51
N GLU A 41 0.73 10.28 12.34
CA GLU A 41 1.60 11.46 12.37
C GLU A 41 1.59 12.27 11.08
N LYS A 42 0.74 11.89 10.11
CA LYS A 42 0.57 12.53 8.81
C LYS A 42 1.89 12.75 8.06
N LYS A 43 2.81 11.79 8.13
CA LYS A 43 4.17 11.91 7.57
C LYS A 43 4.21 11.97 6.04
N GLY A 44 3.09 11.77 5.36
CA GLY A 44 2.86 12.04 3.95
C GLY A 44 3.30 10.92 3.03
N PHE A 45 4.57 10.50 3.09
CA PHE A 45 5.13 9.57 2.11
C PHE A 45 5.94 8.46 2.77
N MET A 46 5.55 7.21 2.51
CA MET A 46 6.14 6.02 3.13
C MET A 46 6.47 4.99 2.07
N VAL A 47 7.50 4.18 2.32
CA VAL A 47 7.93 3.10 1.43
C VAL A 47 8.12 1.81 2.20
N ILE A 48 7.55 0.73 1.66
CA ILE A 48 7.80 -0.64 2.10
C ILE A 48 8.45 -1.39 0.95
N THR A 49 9.58 -2.04 1.22
CA THR A 49 10.18 -2.98 0.29
C THR A 49 10.26 -4.37 0.88
N GLY A 50 10.46 -5.37 0.04
CA GLY A 50 10.68 -6.74 0.47
C GLY A 50 10.70 -7.70 -0.71
N GLY A 51 11.38 -8.83 -0.57
CA GLY A 51 11.44 -9.86 -1.61
C GLY A 51 10.08 -10.44 -2.00
N ILE A 52 10.05 -11.19 -3.11
CA ILE A 52 8.88 -11.97 -3.51
C ILE A 52 8.55 -12.96 -2.39
N GLY A 53 7.27 -13.09 -2.03
CA GLY A 53 6.83 -14.01 -0.98
C GLY A 53 6.98 -13.49 0.46
N ASN A 54 7.59 -12.32 0.69
CA ASN A 54 7.75 -11.76 2.04
C ASN A 54 6.46 -11.17 2.65
N GLY A 55 5.28 -11.41 2.07
CA GLY A 55 4.01 -10.99 2.68
C GLY A 55 3.61 -9.52 2.49
N LYS A 56 4.24 -8.77 1.57
CA LYS A 56 3.94 -7.35 1.29
C LYS A 56 2.45 -7.06 1.03
N THR A 57 1.83 -7.73 0.05
CA THR A 57 0.40 -7.54 -0.25
C THR A 57 -0.49 -7.90 0.94
N THR A 58 -0.11 -8.90 1.73
CA THR A 58 -0.85 -9.29 2.93
C THR A 58 -0.71 -8.27 4.06
N LEU A 59 0.46 -7.64 4.19
CA LEU A 59 0.70 -6.51 5.08
C LEU A 59 -0.21 -5.32 4.71
N CYS A 60 -0.32 -5.00 3.41
CA CYS A 60 -1.23 -3.95 2.92
C CYS A 60 -2.70 -4.24 3.31
N ARG A 61 -3.16 -5.47 3.10
CA ARG A 61 -4.53 -5.87 3.48
C ARG A 61 -4.75 -5.80 4.99
N SER A 62 -3.75 -6.19 5.78
CA SER A 62 -3.81 -6.12 7.24
C SER A 62 -3.81 -4.68 7.74
N LEU A 63 -3.12 -3.77 7.05
CA LEU A 63 -3.17 -2.35 7.33
C LEU A 63 -4.58 -1.82 7.07
N LEU A 64 -5.14 -2.08 5.89
CA LEU A 64 -6.48 -1.63 5.51
C LEU A 64 -7.56 -2.15 6.48
N ALA A 65 -7.45 -3.40 6.95
CA ALA A 65 -8.38 -3.97 7.92
C ALA A 65 -8.31 -3.33 9.32
N ARG A 66 -7.23 -2.59 9.63
CA ARG A 66 -7.08 -1.84 10.88
C ARG A 66 -7.51 -0.38 10.76
N LEU A 67 -7.71 0.12 9.54
CA LEU A 67 -8.21 1.47 9.32
C LEU A 67 -9.69 1.52 9.73
N ASP A 68 -10.06 2.59 10.41
CA ASP A 68 -11.45 2.85 10.78
C ASP A 68 -12.16 3.69 9.70
N GLY A 69 -13.42 4.04 9.95
CA GLY A 69 -14.21 4.87 9.03
C GLY A 69 -13.72 6.33 8.88
N SER A 70 -12.63 6.71 9.55
CA SER A 70 -12.01 8.03 9.39
C SER A 70 -11.04 8.09 8.21
N MET A 71 -10.71 6.95 7.59
CA MET A 71 -9.79 6.88 6.45
C MET A 71 -10.48 6.41 5.18
N GLU A 72 -10.35 7.22 4.12
CA GLU A 72 -10.71 6.83 2.75
C GLU A 72 -9.45 6.30 2.06
N SER A 73 -9.51 5.11 1.46
CA SER A 73 -8.34 4.47 0.86
C SER A 73 -8.52 4.18 -0.63
N ALA A 74 -7.48 4.42 -1.43
CA ALA A 74 -7.37 3.98 -2.81
C ALA A 74 -6.23 2.98 -2.97
N LEU A 75 -6.46 1.88 -3.68
CA LEU A 75 -5.50 0.79 -3.83
C LEU A 75 -5.18 0.53 -5.30
N ILE A 76 -3.91 0.67 -5.66
CA ILE A 76 -3.43 0.49 -7.03
C ILE A 76 -2.55 -0.76 -7.08
N PHE A 77 -3.05 -1.84 -7.68
CA PHE A 77 -2.29 -3.09 -7.88
C PHE A 77 -1.56 -3.16 -9.22
N ASN A 78 -2.07 -2.49 -10.25
CA ASN A 78 -1.44 -2.44 -11.57
C ASN A 78 -0.62 -1.16 -11.71
N SER A 79 0.69 -1.28 -11.70
CA SER A 79 1.63 -0.16 -11.83
C SER A 79 2.06 0.12 -13.27
N ALA A 80 1.60 -0.65 -14.26
CA ALA A 80 1.83 -0.41 -15.68
C ALA A 80 0.83 0.61 -16.26
N LEU A 81 0.72 1.78 -15.62
CA LEU A 81 -0.20 2.86 -16.00
C LEU A 81 0.60 4.05 -16.56
N SER A 82 0.03 4.75 -17.54
CA SER A 82 0.43 6.11 -17.84
C SER A 82 0.08 7.07 -16.69
N ASP A 83 0.64 8.27 -16.71
CA ASP A 83 0.36 9.29 -15.68
C ASP A 83 -1.11 9.74 -15.66
N LEU A 84 -1.79 9.80 -16.81
CA LEU A 84 -3.22 10.08 -16.87
C LEU A 84 -4.05 8.90 -16.33
N GLU A 85 -3.72 7.67 -16.73
CA GLU A 85 -4.43 6.47 -16.27
C GLU A 85 -4.28 6.27 -14.76
N LEU A 86 -3.10 6.58 -14.19
CA LEU A 86 -2.91 6.59 -12.74
C LEU A 86 -3.90 7.55 -12.08
N LEU A 87 -4.00 8.80 -12.54
CA LEU A 87 -4.92 9.78 -11.95
C LEU A 87 -6.39 9.39 -12.09
N GLN A 88 -6.77 8.76 -13.21
CA GLN A 88 -8.13 8.24 -13.41
C GLN A 88 -8.41 7.09 -12.44
N THR A 89 -7.47 6.17 -12.30
CA THR A 89 -7.59 5.01 -11.40
C THR A 89 -7.67 5.48 -9.94
N ILE A 90 -6.83 6.44 -9.52
CA ILE A 90 -6.88 7.03 -8.17
C ILE A 90 -8.26 7.63 -7.88
N ASN A 91 -8.79 8.43 -8.81
CA ASN A 91 -10.12 9.01 -8.62
C ASN A 91 -11.22 7.95 -8.56
N GLN A 92 -11.13 6.91 -9.40
CA GLN A 92 -12.07 5.80 -9.40
C GLN A 92 -12.05 5.04 -8.07
N GLU A 93 -10.87 4.69 -7.56
CA GLU A 93 -10.69 3.96 -6.30
C GLU A 93 -11.18 4.77 -5.08
N PHE A 94 -10.97 6.09 -5.08
CA PHE A 94 -11.54 6.99 -4.06
C PHE A 94 -13.05 7.25 -4.24
N GLY A 95 -13.68 6.75 -5.30
CA GLY A 95 -15.09 7.03 -5.61
C GLY A 95 -15.38 8.48 -6.03
N VAL A 96 -14.37 9.19 -6.53
CA VAL A 96 -14.51 10.58 -6.99
C VAL A 96 -15.24 10.60 -8.34
N PRO A 97 -16.39 11.28 -8.44
CA PRO A 97 -17.16 11.32 -9.68
C PRO A 97 -16.41 12.09 -10.77
N MET A 98 -16.11 11.40 -11.88
CA MET A 98 -15.48 12.03 -13.05
C MET A 98 -16.52 12.72 -13.94
N LYS A 99 -16.31 14.01 -14.21
CA LYS A 99 -17.20 14.80 -15.09
C LYS A 99 -17.19 14.24 -16.51
N ARG A 100 -18.34 14.28 -17.19
CA ARG A 100 -18.47 13.84 -18.60
C ARG A 100 -17.51 14.61 -19.53
N GLY A 101 -17.11 13.96 -20.63
CA GLY A 101 -16.21 14.51 -21.66
C GLY A 101 -14.77 13.99 -21.56
N ARG A 102 -13.87 14.61 -22.34
CA ARG A 102 -12.44 14.22 -22.39
C ARG A 102 -11.79 14.42 -21.02
N GLN A 103 -11.21 13.35 -20.48
CA GLN A 103 -10.42 13.41 -19.26
C GLN A 103 -9.04 13.99 -19.57
N THR A 104 -8.57 14.91 -18.73
CA THR A 104 -7.24 15.50 -18.81
C THR A 104 -6.62 15.45 -17.42
N LYS A 105 -5.28 15.45 -17.34
CA LYS A 105 -4.57 15.40 -16.06
C LYS A 105 -5.05 16.48 -15.09
N LYS A 106 -5.23 17.71 -15.61
CA LYS A 106 -5.76 18.84 -14.84
C LYS A 106 -7.14 18.53 -14.26
N ARG A 107 -8.09 18.04 -15.07
CA ARG A 107 -9.44 17.71 -14.58
C ARG A 107 -9.43 16.62 -13.51
N CYS A 108 -8.58 15.59 -13.68
CA CYS A 108 -8.43 14.53 -12.68
C CYS A 108 -7.80 15.05 -11.38
N LEU A 109 -6.79 15.91 -11.48
CA LEU A 109 -6.15 16.54 -10.32
C LEU A 109 -7.09 17.50 -9.59
N ASP A 110 -7.83 18.33 -10.32
CA ASP A 110 -8.78 19.28 -9.73
C ASP A 110 -9.87 18.54 -8.95
N ALA A 111 -10.41 17.45 -9.51
CA ALA A 111 -11.41 16.62 -8.86
C ALA A 111 -10.87 15.89 -7.63
N LEU A 112 -9.64 15.35 -7.71
CA LEU A 112 -8.98 14.73 -6.57
C LEU A 112 -8.74 15.74 -5.45
N ASN A 113 -8.25 16.95 -5.78
CA ASN A 113 -8.01 17.99 -4.79
C ASN A 113 -9.30 18.44 -4.08
N GLU A 114 -10.40 18.60 -4.82
CA GLU A 114 -11.72 18.92 -4.23
C GLU A 114 -12.17 17.83 -3.26
N PHE A 115 -12.03 16.55 -3.63
CA PHE A 115 -12.32 15.42 -2.76
C PHE A 115 -11.46 15.44 -1.49
N LEU A 116 -10.14 15.64 -1.62
CA LEU A 116 -9.22 15.64 -0.49
C LEU A 116 -9.52 16.78 0.49
N LEU A 117 -9.82 17.98 0.00
CA LEU A 117 -10.23 19.11 0.84
C LEU A 117 -11.55 18.84 1.56
N LYS A 118 -12.51 18.21 0.89
CA LYS A 118 -13.79 17.82 1.50
C LYS A 118 -13.59 16.78 2.60
N ASN A 119 -12.78 15.75 2.35
CA ASN A 119 -12.44 14.76 3.37
C ASN A 119 -11.77 15.40 4.58
N PHE A 120 -10.80 16.28 4.33
CA PHE A 120 -10.11 17.01 5.39
C PHE A 120 -11.06 17.86 6.24
N ALA A 121 -12.00 18.57 5.61
CA ALA A 121 -13.03 19.34 6.32
C ALA A 121 -13.96 18.48 7.19
N LEU A 122 -14.11 17.19 6.86
CA LEU A 122 -14.86 16.20 7.65
C LEU A 122 -13.99 15.49 8.69
N GLY A 123 -12.73 15.90 8.87
CA GLY A 123 -11.78 15.24 9.78
C GLY A 123 -11.28 13.89 9.29
N LYS A 124 -11.54 13.53 8.02
CA LYS A 124 -11.09 12.28 7.42
C LYS A 124 -9.72 12.41 6.79
N GLN A 125 -9.00 11.29 6.71
CA GLN A 125 -7.71 11.17 6.03
C GLN A 125 -7.87 10.38 4.73
N ALA A 126 -7.02 10.69 3.74
CA ALA A 126 -6.95 9.91 2.51
C ALA A 126 -5.64 9.13 2.44
N LEU A 127 -5.71 7.84 2.10
CA LEU A 127 -4.57 6.95 1.91
C LEU A 127 -4.53 6.41 0.48
N LEU A 128 -3.43 6.64 -0.22
CA LEU A 128 -3.12 6.02 -1.51
C LEU A 128 -2.06 4.93 -1.31
N LEU A 129 -2.42 3.68 -1.55
CA LEU A 129 -1.51 2.55 -1.53
C LEU A 129 -1.23 2.09 -2.95
N ILE A 130 0.05 2.01 -3.32
CA ILE A 130 0.48 1.54 -4.65
C ILE A 130 1.37 0.32 -4.46
N ASP A 131 0.87 -0.86 -4.83
CA ASP A 131 1.62 -2.11 -4.82
C ASP A 131 2.42 -2.29 -6.11
N GLU A 132 3.43 -3.17 -6.07
CA GLU A 132 4.35 -3.41 -7.18
C GLU A 132 4.96 -2.11 -7.77
N ALA A 133 5.27 -1.14 -6.89
CA ALA A 133 5.70 0.19 -7.27
C ALA A 133 7.06 0.23 -7.99
N GLN A 134 7.85 -0.85 -7.94
CA GLN A 134 9.09 -0.95 -8.72
C GLN A 134 8.85 -0.97 -10.24
N ASN A 135 7.63 -1.29 -10.69
CA ASN A 135 7.29 -1.29 -12.12
C ASN A 135 6.81 0.09 -12.61
N LEU A 136 6.67 1.08 -11.72
CA LEU A 136 6.25 2.43 -12.11
C LEU A 136 7.35 3.10 -12.94
N SER A 137 6.94 3.77 -14.03
CA SER A 137 7.86 4.59 -14.79
C SER A 137 8.27 5.84 -14.00
N ARG A 138 9.43 6.43 -14.35
CA ARG A 138 9.91 7.68 -13.75
C ARG A 138 8.89 8.83 -13.86
N ASN A 139 8.19 8.93 -14.99
CA ASN A 139 7.17 9.97 -15.19
C ASN A 139 5.99 9.81 -14.24
N VAL A 140 5.60 8.56 -13.95
CA VAL A 140 4.52 8.25 -13.01
C VAL A 140 4.96 8.52 -11.58
N LEU A 141 6.20 8.20 -11.21
CA LEU A 141 6.76 8.55 -9.91
C LEU A 141 6.84 10.07 -9.70
N GLU A 142 7.18 10.84 -10.73
CA GLU A 142 7.10 12.30 -10.67
C GLU A 142 5.67 12.79 -10.51
N GLN A 143 4.69 12.16 -11.17
CA GLN A 143 3.29 12.49 -10.95
C GLN A 143 2.85 12.20 -9.50
N ILE A 144 3.29 11.09 -8.92
CA ILE A 144 3.03 10.75 -7.51
C ILE A 144 3.73 11.75 -6.57
N ARG A 145 4.95 12.19 -6.90
CA ARG A 145 5.63 13.27 -6.18
C ARG A 145 4.79 14.54 -6.17
N MET A 146 4.20 14.91 -7.31
CA MET A 146 3.31 16.07 -7.39
C MET A 146 2.05 15.91 -6.53
N LEU A 147 1.45 14.71 -6.47
CA LEU A 147 0.30 14.43 -5.60
C LEU A 147 0.62 14.63 -4.11
N SER A 148 1.85 14.36 -3.68
CA SER A 148 2.28 14.61 -2.29
C SER A 148 2.40 16.09 -1.90
N ASN A 149 2.25 17.01 -2.87
CA ASN A 149 2.08 18.45 -2.62
C ASN A 149 0.64 18.85 -2.31
N LEU A 150 -0.32 17.92 -2.37
CA LEU A 150 -1.69 18.22 -1.98
C LEU A 150 -1.73 18.34 -0.46
N GLU A 151 -1.65 19.58 0.01
CA GLU A 151 -1.58 19.96 1.41
C GLU A 151 -2.30 21.29 1.65
N THR A 152 -2.71 21.51 2.88
CA THR A 152 -3.05 22.85 3.38
C THR A 152 -1.78 23.53 3.89
N ASP A 153 -1.88 24.80 4.31
CA ASP A 153 -0.76 25.51 4.95
C ASP A 153 -0.18 24.80 6.19
N ARG A 154 -0.90 23.81 6.75
CA ARG A 154 -0.54 23.14 7.99
C ARG A 154 -0.41 21.63 7.88
N GLU A 155 -1.09 20.99 6.92
CA GLU A 155 -1.25 19.53 6.94
C GLU A 155 -1.31 18.90 5.55
N LYS A 156 -0.69 17.72 5.43
CA LYS A 156 -0.79 16.85 4.25
C LYS A 156 -2.22 16.31 4.10
N LEU A 157 -2.79 16.45 2.90
CA LEU A 157 -4.14 15.95 2.60
C LEU A 157 -4.14 14.48 2.18
N LEU A 158 -3.02 13.98 1.67
CA LEU A 158 -2.88 12.62 1.13
C LEU A 158 -1.67 11.91 1.74
N GLN A 159 -1.91 10.76 2.35
CA GLN A 159 -0.88 9.80 2.73
C GLN A 159 -0.61 8.85 1.56
N ILE A 160 0.65 8.63 1.21
CA ILE A 160 1.06 7.77 0.09
C ILE A 160 1.98 6.67 0.63
N ILE A 161 1.63 5.42 0.35
CA ILE A 161 2.46 4.24 0.65
C ILE A 161 2.83 3.56 -0.67
N LEU A 162 4.12 3.55 -0.99
CA LEU A 162 4.64 2.73 -2.08
C LEU A 162 5.11 1.39 -1.53
N VAL A 163 4.64 0.31 -2.13
CA VAL A 163 5.00 -1.06 -1.78
C VAL A 163 5.62 -1.72 -2.99
N GLY A 164 6.77 -2.34 -2.81
CA GLY A 164 7.47 -2.95 -3.95
C GLY A 164 8.60 -3.89 -3.56
N GLN A 165 9.28 -4.37 -4.57
CA GLN A 165 10.48 -5.21 -4.41
C GLN A 165 11.72 -4.34 -4.12
N PRO A 166 12.87 -4.90 -3.71
CA PRO A 166 14.08 -4.14 -3.40
C PRO A 166 14.54 -3.17 -4.51
N GLU A 167 14.23 -3.49 -5.77
CA GLU A 167 14.45 -2.67 -6.96
C GLU A 167 13.83 -1.27 -6.84
N LEU A 168 12.73 -1.13 -6.08
CA LEU A 168 12.12 0.16 -5.79
C LEU A 168 13.09 1.09 -5.04
N GLN A 169 13.91 0.56 -4.12
CA GLN A 169 14.91 1.38 -3.43
C GLN A 169 15.95 1.92 -4.40
N TYR A 170 16.42 1.08 -5.32
CA TYR A 170 17.36 1.49 -6.36
C TYR A 170 16.74 2.55 -7.26
N LEU A 171 15.51 2.34 -7.72
CA LEU A 171 14.76 3.30 -8.54
C LEU A 171 14.64 4.66 -7.85
N LEU A 172 14.23 4.69 -6.58
CA LEU A 172 14.10 5.92 -5.80
C LEU A 172 15.44 6.62 -5.52
N SER A 173 16.55 5.88 -5.50
CA SER A 173 17.89 6.45 -5.32
C SER A 173 18.44 7.17 -6.55
N LEU A 174 17.80 7.03 -7.71
CA LEU A 174 18.25 7.67 -8.94
C LEU A 174 18.28 9.20 -8.79
N PRO A 175 19.31 9.89 -9.33
CA PRO A 175 19.41 11.35 -9.23
C PRO A 175 18.16 12.10 -9.73
N SER A 176 17.51 11.57 -10.77
CA SER A 176 16.27 12.14 -11.33
C SER A 176 15.08 12.12 -10.37
N LEU A 177 15.11 11.24 -9.36
CA LEU A 177 14.03 11.05 -8.39
C LEU A 177 14.42 11.55 -6.98
N ARG A 178 15.54 12.28 -6.86
CA ARG A 178 16.04 12.81 -5.57
C ARG A 178 14.95 13.57 -4.80
N GLN A 179 14.18 14.41 -5.48
CA GLN A 179 13.11 15.21 -4.85
C GLN A 179 11.98 14.36 -4.30
N LEU A 180 11.66 13.23 -4.94
CA LEU A 180 10.71 12.26 -4.40
C LEU A 180 11.35 11.51 -3.22
N ASN A 181 12.61 11.12 -3.37
CA ASN A 181 13.35 10.35 -2.37
C ASN A 181 13.45 11.07 -1.02
N GLU A 182 13.63 12.39 -1.04
CA GLU A 182 13.70 13.28 0.13
C GLU A 182 12.36 13.44 0.85
N ARG A 183 11.23 13.18 0.17
CA ARG A 183 9.89 13.24 0.79
C ARG A 183 9.54 12.00 1.58
N ILE A 184 10.27 10.90 1.37
CA ILE A 184 10.00 9.63 2.03
C ILE A 184 10.49 9.74 3.47
N THR A 185 9.54 9.82 4.39
CA THR A 185 9.76 10.00 5.82
C THR A 185 9.86 8.68 6.56
N VAL A 186 9.20 7.63 6.07
CA VAL A 186 9.24 6.29 6.64
C VAL A 186 9.67 5.29 5.58
N ARG A 187 10.65 4.46 5.93
CA ARG A 187 11.11 3.33 5.12
C ARG A 187 11.12 2.08 5.97
N TYR A 188 10.55 1.01 5.45
CA TYR A 188 10.64 -0.30 6.08
C TYR A 188 11.03 -1.34 5.04
N ASP A 189 12.04 -2.14 5.35
CA ASP A 189 12.46 -3.26 4.50
C ASP A 189 12.06 -4.58 5.14
N LEU A 190 11.01 -5.19 4.58
CA LEU A 190 10.42 -6.42 5.05
C LEU A 190 11.29 -7.61 4.67
N LYS A 191 12.05 -8.09 5.66
CA LYS A 191 12.97 -9.22 5.53
C LYS A 191 12.22 -10.56 5.44
N PRO A 192 12.84 -11.60 4.86
CA PRO A 192 12.35 -12.97 4.96
C PRO A 192 12.19 -13.40 6.41
N LEU A 193 11.29 -14.35 6.67
CA LEU A 193 11.15 -14.96 7.99
C LEU A 193 12.44 -15.71 8.36
N ASP A 194 12.87 -15.55 9.61
CA ASP A 194 13.89 -16.42 10.20
C ASP A 194 13.33 -17.82 10.47
N LEU A 195 14.21 -18.80 10.76
CA LEU A 195 13.82 -20.19 10.98
C LEU A 195 12.75 -20.37 12.08
N ILE A 196 12.83 -19.58 13.15
CA ILE A 196 11.87 -19.64 14.26
C ILE A 196 10.49 -19.21 13.78
N ASN A 197 10.43 -18.13 13.01
CA ASN A 197 9.17 -17.62 12.48
C ASN A 197 8.64 -18.46 11.31
N VAL A 198 9.50 -19.14 10.55
CA VAL A 198 9.08 -20.14 9.56
C VAL A 198 8.39 -21.31 10.26
N GLN A 199 8.95 -21.82 11.36
CA GLN A 199 8.31 -22.89 12.13
C GLN A 199 6.93 -22.45 12.63
N LYS A 200 6.84 -21.29 13.28
CA LYS A 200 5.56 -20.74 13.76
C LYS A 200 4.55 -20.47 12.64
N TYR A 201 5.02 -20.04 11.48
CA TYR A 201 4.18 -19.87 10.29
C TYR A 201 3.56 -21.21 9.84
N ILE A 202 4.35 -22.28 9.81
CA ILE A 202 3.89 -23.62 9.42
C ILE A 202 2.86 -24.12 10.44
N GLU A 203 3.19 -24.05 11.73
CA GLU A 203 2.30 -24.44 12.84
C GLU A 203 0.97 -23.67 12.75
N TYR A 204 1.02 -22.35 12.62
CA TYR A 204 -0.17 -21.51 12.49
C TYR A 204 -1.06 -21.91 11.30
N ARG A 205 -0.48 -22.17 10.11
CA ARG A 205 -1.28 -22.56 8.93
C ARG A 205 -1.87 -23.96 9.10
N LEU A 206 -1.18 -24.89 9.76
CA LEU A 206 -1.72 -26.21 10.09
C LEU A 206 -2.89 -26.11 11.07
N ASP A 207 -2.74 -25.33 12.14
CA ASP A 207 -3.80 -25.09 13.13
C ASP A 207 -5.05 -24.48 12.48
N MET A 208 -4.88 -23.50 11.59
CA MET A 208 -6.00 -22.90 10.85
C MET A 208 -6.72 -23.89 9.93
N ALA A 209 -6.00 -24.88 9.40
CA ALA A 209 -6.58 -25.96 8.60
C ALA A 209 -7.23 -27.07 9.47
N GLY A 210 -7.09 -27.00 10.79
CA GLY A 210 -7.65 -27.94 11.76
C GLY A 210 -6.82 -29.19 11.99
N PHE A 211 -5.49 -29.07 11.94
CA PHE A 211 -4.55 -30.11 12.37
C PHE A 211 -4.60 -30.31 13.90
#